data_AF-A0A452FPX7-F1
#
_entry.id   AF-A0A452FPX7-F1
#
_cell.length_a   1.000
_cell.length_b   1.000
_cell.length_c   1.000
_cell.angle_alpha   90.00
_cell.angle_beta   90.00
_cell.angle_gamma   90.00
#
_symmetry.space_group_name_H-M   'P 1'
#
loop_
_entity.id
_entity.type
_entity.pdbx_description
1 polymer ?
#
loop_
_entity_poly.entity_id
_entity_poly.type
_entity_poly.pdbx_seq_one_letter_code
_entity_poly.pdbx_strand_id
1 'polypeptide(L)' 'MLKAHPPKMKKFMDKMLSLKLNGGRHVQGIFWGPDPFMNLMMYECVEMATHGIIMLEALGRV' A
#
# COMPACT_ATOMS: atom_id res chain seq x y z
N MET A 1 3.22 11.28 -28.84
CA MET A 1 3.02 10.79 -27.46
C MET A 1 3.76 11.70 -26.50
N LEU A 2 3.06 12.43 -25.63
CA LEU A 2 3.68 13.04 -24.46
C LEU A 2 4.34 11.90 -23.68
N LYS A 3 5.67 11.95 -23.47
CA LYS A 3 6.35 11.00 -22.60
C LYS A 3 5.58 11.00 -21.28
N ALA A 4 4.93 9.88 -20.96
CA ALA A 4 4.27 9.72 -19.68
C ALA A 4 5.34 9.99 -18.62
N HIS A 5 5.09 10.97 -17.75
CA HIS A 5 5.97 11.18 -16.61
C HIS A 5 6.09 9.84 -15.89
N PRO A 6 7.31 9.36 -15.56
CA PRO A 6 7.47 8.12 -14.83
C PRO A 6 6.50 8.15 -13.65
N PRO A 7 5.70 7.10 -13.41
CA PRO A 7 4.72 7.12 -12.33
C PRO A 7 5.46 7.52 -11.06
N LYS A 8 5.06 8.61 -10.41
CA LYS A 8 5.73 9.13 -9.21
C LYS A 8 5.87 8.05 -8.13
N MET A 9 5.06 7.00 -8.21
CA MET A 9 5.04 5.82 -7.34
C MET A 9 6.13 4.79 -7.64
N LYS A 10 6.72 4.77 -8.85
CA LYS A 10 7.78 3.82 -9.21
C LYS A 10 9.02 3.97 -8.30
N LYS A 11 9.28 5.16 -7.77
CA LYS A 11 10.39 5.41 -6.81
C LYS A 11 10.18 4.76 -5.43
N PHE A 12 8.97 4.29 -5.17
CA PHE A 12 8.57 3.69 -3.90
C PHE A 12 8.45 2.17 -3.97
N MET A 13 8.67 1.55 -5.15
CA MET A 13 8.70 0.09 -5.29
C MET A 13 9.71 -0.53 -4.32
N ASP A 14 9.35 -1.68 -3.76
CA ASP A 14 10.16 -2.47 -2.81
C ASP A 14 10.56 -1.69 -1.55
N LYS A 15 9.81 -0.65 -1.20
CA LYS A 15 9.99 0.13 0.03
C LYS A 15 8.84 -0.11 0.99
N MET A 16 9.19 -0.15 2.28
CA MET A 16 8.22 -0.04 3.36
C MET A 16 7.56 1.34 3.31
N LEU A 17 6.26 1.38 3.08
CA LEU A 17 5.47 2.61 3.10
C LEU A 17 4.60 2.68 4.34
N SER A 18 4.40 3.91 4.80
CA SER A 18 3.51 4.26 5.90
C SER A 18 2.34 5.07 5.33
N LEU A 19 1.15 4.48 5.32
CA LEU A 19 -0.03 5.00 4.65
C LEU A 19 -1.10 5.41 5.65
N LYS A 20 -1.44 6.70 5.65
CA LYS A 20 -2.61 7.20 6.36
C LYS A 20 -3.84 7.08 5.46
N LEU A 21 -4.81 6.29 5.88
CA LEU A 21 -6.04 6.04 5.15
C LEU A 21 -7.19 6.83 5.75
N ASN A 22 -8.28 6.92 4.99
CA ASN A 22 -9.54 7.49 5.48
C ASN A 22 -10.07 6.68 6.68
N GLY A 23 -10.84 7.36 7.54
CA GLY A 23 -11.37 6.77 8.77
C GLY A 23 -10.33 6.65 9.90
N GLY A 24 -9.22 7.38 9.83
CA GLY A 24 -8.19 7.39 10.87
C GLY A 24 -7.29 6.16 10.90
N ARG A 25 -7.40 5.28 9.89
CA ARG A 25 -6.60 4.06 9.82
C ARG A 25 -5.18 4.36 9.35
N HIS A 26 -4.24 3.57 9.83
CA HIS A 26 -2.83 3.68 9.48
C HIS A 26 -2.28 2.30 9.17
N VAL A 27 -1.79 2.11 7.94
CA VAL A 27 -1.26 0.84 7.46
C VAL A 27 0.20 1.00 7.10
N GLN A 28 1.02 0.01 7.43
CA GLN A 28 2.38 -0.12 6.92
C GLN A 28 2.54 -1.43 6.13
N GLY A 29 3.38 -1.41 5.10
CA GLY A 29 3.67 -2.61 4.31
C GLY A 29 4.65 -2.31 3.18
N ILE A 30 5.15 -3.36 2.52
CA ILE A 30 6.07 -3.23 1.40
C ILE A 30 5.27 -2.93 0.14
N PHE A 31 5.53 -1.81 -0.52
CA PHE A 31 4.83 -1.42 -1.74
C PHE A 31 5.40 -2.12 -2.97
N TRP A 32 4.56 -2.85 -3.70
CA TRP A 32 4.96 -3.63 -4.86
C TRP A 32 4.48 -3.04 -6.19
N GLY A 33 3.38 -2.28 -6.16
CA GLY A 33 2.98 -1.51 -7.33
C GLY A 33 1.55 -0.99 -7.31
N PRO A 34 1.24 -0.03 -8.19
CA PRO A 34 -0.13 0.38 -8.44
C PRO A 34 -0.73 -0.34 -9.64
N ASP A 35 -2.06 -0.43 -9.66
CA ASP A 35 -2.83 -0.70 -10.89
C ASP A 35 -3.22 0.61 -11.62
N PRO A 36 -3.84 0.56 -12.82
CA PRO A 36 -4.27 1.75 -13.56
C PRO A 36 -5.27 2.66 -12.83
N PHE A 37 -5.97 2.15 -11.80
CA PHE A 37 -6.91 2.90 -10.96
C PHE A 37 -6.27 3.40 -9.65
N MET A 38 -4.94 3.25 -9.52
CA MET A 38 -4.14 3.57 -8.33
C MET A 38 -4.46 2.75 -7.08
N ASN A 39 -5.08 1.56 -7.21
CA ASN A 39 -5.09 0.64 -6.06
C ASN A 39 -3.67 0.16 -5.80
N LEU A 40 -3.32 -0.02 -4.52
CA LEU A 40 -1.97 -0.36 -4.10
C LEU A 40 -1.87 -1.87 -3.84
N MET A 41 -0.90 -2.51 -4.48
CA MET A 41 -0.45 -3.85 -4.14
C MET A 41 0.66 -3.73 -3.10
N MET A 42 0.43 -4.31 -1.93
CA MET A 42 1.37 -4.28 -0.82
C MET A 42 1.50 -5.66 -0.18
N TYR A 43 2.69 -5.96 0.33
CA TYR A 43 3.01 -7.20 1.05
C TYR A 43 3.27 -6.94 2.52
N GLU A 44 3.12 -7.99 3.34
CA GLU A 44 3.42 -7.98 4.79
C GLU A 44 2.77 -6.80 5.52
N CYS A 45 1.49 -6.56 5.20
CA CYS A 45 0.79 -5.38 5.68
C CYS A 45 0.35 -5.52 7.14
N VAL A 46 0.52 -4.45 7.89
CA VAL A 46 0.03 -4.33 9.26
C VAL A 46 -0.78 -3.05 9.43
N GLU A 47 -1.88 -3.12 10.16
CA GLU A 47 -2.65 -1.97 10.62
C GLU A 47 -2.20 -1.56 12.02
N MET A 48 -1.84 -0.29 12.17
CA MET A 48 -1.50 0.36 13.42
C MET A 48 -2.80 0.81 14.10
N ALA A 49 -3.44 -0.11 14.83
CA ALA A 49 -4.66 0.16 15.57
C ALA A 49 -4.36 0.88 16.90
N THR A 50 -5.36 1.56 17.46
CA THR A 50 -5.20 2.34 18.71
C THR A 50 -4.68 1.52 19.88
N HIS A 51 -4.97 0.21 19.89
CA HIS A 51 -4.63 -0.69 21.00
C HIS A 51 -3.66 -1.82 20.59
N GLY A 52 -3.01 -1.72 19.42
CA GLY A 52 -2.06 -2.75 18.99
C GLY A 52 -1.79 -2.77 17.49
N ILE A 53 -1.09 -3.81 17.04
CA ILE A 53 -0.75 -4.03 15.63
C ILE A 53 -1.55 -5.23 15.14
N ILE A 54 -2.28 -5.06 14.05
CA ILE A 54 -3.10 -6.11 13.42
C ILE A 54 -2.43 -6.52 12.12
N MET A 55 -2.10 -7.80 11.96
CA MET A 55 -1.66 -8.32 10.66
C MET A 55 -2.84 -8.36 9.68
N LEU A 56 -2.65 -7.77 8.51
CA LEU A 56 -3.64 -7.76 7.45
C LEU A 56 -3.37 -8.95 6.52
N GLU A 57 -4.20 -9.98 6.64
CA GLU A 57 -4.19 -11.09 5.70
C GLU A 57 -5.13 -10.79 4.53
N ALA A 58 -4.67 -11.04 3.31
CA ALA A 58 -5.58 -11.08 2.17
C ALA A 58 -6.55 -12.25 2.42
N LEU A 59 -7.85 -11.96 2.53
CA LEU A 59 -8.87 -12.99 2.46
C LEU A 59 -8.64 -13.73 1.14
N GLY A 60 -8.07 -14.94 1.23
CA GLY A 60 -7.88 -15.82 0.09
C GLY A 60 -9.25 -16.06 -0.53
N ARG A 61 -9.59 -15.32 -1.57
CA ARG A 61 -10.74 -15.61 -2.41
C ARG A 61 -10.38 -16.86 -3.20
N VAL A 62 -10.89 -17.99 -2.72
CA VAL A 62 -11.18 -19.16 -3.55
C VAL A 62 -12.12 -18.73 -4.68
#